data_AF-A0A2N0DEP7-F1
#
_entry.id   AF-A0A2N0DEP7-F1
#
_cell.length_a   1.000
_cell.length_b   1.000
_cell.length_c   1.000
_cell.angle_alpha   90.00
_cell.angle_beta   90.00
_cell.angle_gamma   90.00
#
_symmetry.space_group_name_H-M   'P 1'
#
loop_
_entity.id
_entity.type
_entity.pdbx_description
1 polymer ?
#
loop_
_entity_poly.entity_id
_entity_poly.type
_entity_poly.pdbx_seq_one_letter_code
_entity_poly.pdbx_strand_id
1 'polypeptide(L)' 'MRLRQCGLITDCRLDNAHAALTTGAMNIQEASALAGYSSPANFSTAFKRRFGVAPRSVLRTNRGG' A
#
# COMPACT_ATOMS: atom_id res chain seq x y z
N MET A 1 -1.24 -23.34 15.87
CA MET A 1 -0.67 -22.01 16.20
C MET A 1 -0.57 -21.19 14.91
N ARG A 2 -1.46 -20.22 14.68
CA ARG A 2 -1.27 -19.22 13.60
C ARG A 2 -0.22 -18.24 14.11
N LEU A 3 0.95 -18.18 13.48
CA LEU A 3 1.93 -17.14 13.73
C LEU A 3 1.23 -15.79 13.54
N ARG A 4 1.02 -15.08 14.65
CA ARG A 4 0.71 -13.65 14.65
C ARG A 4 1.89 -12.99 13.97
N GLN A 5 1.71 -12.68 12.71
CA GLN A 5 2.63 -11.86 11.93
C GLN A 5 2.66 -10.50 12.66
N CYS A 6 3.73 -10.23 13.41
CA CYS A 6 3.88 -8.99 14.15
C CYS A 6 3.62 -7.81 13.22
N GLY A 7 2.73 -6.90 13.62
CA GLY A 7 2.29 -5.75 12.83
C GLY A 7 3.40 -4.79 12.35
N LEU A 8 4.64 -4.98 12.80
CA LEU A 8 5.83 -4.25 12.35
C LEU A 8 6.19 -4.52 10.88
N ILE A 9 6.00 -5.75 10.37
CA ILE A 9 6.39 -6.06 8.98
C ILE A 9 5.42 -5.41 7.99
N THR A 10 4.14 -5.36 8.34
CA THR A 10 3.11 -4.65 7.57
C THR A 10 3.40 -3.16 7.48
N ASP A 11 4.00 -2.58 8.52
CA ASP A 11 4.45 -1.19 8.54
C ASP A 11 5.59 -0.97 7.52
N CYS A 12 6.69 -1.71 7.58
CA CYS A 12 7.76 -1.60 6.58
C CYS A 12 7.27 -1.83 5.13
N ARG A 13 6.34 -2.77 4.96
CA ARG A 13 5.72 -3.09 3.67
C ARG A 13 4.84 -1.96 3.14
N LEU A 14 4.07 -1.31 4.01
CA LEU A 14 3.28 -0.13 3.67
C LEU A 14 4.15 1.06 3.28
N ASP A 15 5.35 1.18 3.88
CA ASP A 15 6.32 2.23 3.54
C ASP A 15 6.90 2.04 2.13
N ASN A 16 7.32 0.82 1.80
CA ASN A 16 7.76 0.46 0.45
C ASN A 16 6.67 0.71 -0.59
N ALA A 17 5.43 0.32 -0.27
CA ALA A 17 4.28 0.58 -1.14
C ALA A 17 4.01 2.09 -1.31
N HIS A 18 4.16 2.89 -0.26
CA HIS A 18 4.03 4.35 -0.33
C HIS A 18 5.11 4.97 -1.24
N ALA A 19 6.37 4.58 -1.08
CA ALA A 19 7.46 5.04 -1.93
C ALA A 19 7.21 4.71 -3.40
N ALA A 20 6.79 3.48 -3.69
CA ALA A 20 6.43 3.02 -5.04
C ALA A 20 5.26 3.79 -5.69
N LEU A 21 4.23 4.11 -4.91
CA LEU A 21 3.09 4.91 -5.37
C LEU A 21 3.50 6.36 -5.65
N THR A 22 4.42 6.89 -4.84
CA THR A 22 4.94 8.27 -4.97
C THR A 22 5.84 8.42 -6.20
N THR A 23 6.65 7.41 -6.51
CA THR A 23 7.48 7.40 -7.73
C THR A 23 6.65 7.22 -8.99
N GLY A 24 5.39 6.76 -8.87
CA GLY A 24 4.51 6.46 -10.00
C GLY A 24 4.92 5.19 -10.76
N ALA A 25 5.79 4.37 -10.16
CA ALA A 25 6.29 3.13 -10.77
C ALA A 25 5.26 2.00 -10.74
N MET A 26 4.26 2.07 -9.86
CA MET A 26 3.32 0.98 -9.60
C MET A 26 1.90 1.50 -9.38
N ASN A 27 0.91 0.66 -9.69
CA ASN A 27 -0.49 0.95 -9.37
C ASN A 27 -0.88 0.45 -7.96
N ILE A 28 -2.09 0.80 -7.50
CA ILE A 28 -2.57 0.42 -6.15
C ILE A 28 -2.69 -1.10 -5.97
N GLN A 29 -2.98 -1.83 -7.05
CA GLN A 29 -3.07 -3.29 -7.02
C GLN A 29 -1.68 -3.91 -6.76
N GLU A 30 -0.67 -3.48 -7.51
CA GLU A 30 0.72 -3.92 -7.32
C GLU A 30 1.26 -3.52 -5.95
N ALA A 31 1.01 -2.29 -5.52
CA ALA A 31 1.38 -1.81 -4.19
C ALA A 31 0.73 -2.65 -3.08
N SER A 32 -0.52 -3.08 -3.26
CA SER A 32 -1.21 -3.95 -2.30
C SER A 32 -0.60 -5.36 -2.25
N ALA A 33 -0.24 -5.93 -3.40
CA ALA A 33 0.41 -7.24 -3.50
C ALA A 33 1.81 -7.19 -2.88
N LEU A 34 2.59 -6.14 -3.16
CA LEU A 34 3.90 -5.87 -2.56
C LEU A 34 3.80 -5.77 -1.03
N ALA A 35 2.74 -5.13 -0.54
CA ALA A 35 2.50 -5.00 0.89
C ALA A 35 1.99 -6.30 1.56
N GLY A 36 1.73 -7.36 0.78
CA GLY A 36 1.24 -8.65 1.26
C GLY A 36 -0.27 -8.66 1.55
N TYR A 37 -1.03 -7.72 0.98
CA TYR A 37 -2.48 -7.72 1.07
C TYR A 37 -3.08 -8.46 -0.12
N SER A 38 -3.99 -9.39 0.15
CA SER A 38 -4.75 -10.09 -0.89
C SER A 38 -5.77 -9.20 -1.59
N SER A 39 -6.17 -8.08 -0.98
CA SER A 39 -7.17 -7.18 -1.53
C SER A 39 -6.73 -5.71 -1.44
N PRO A 40 -6.81 -4.94 -2.54
CA PRO A 40 -6.53 -3.50 -2.56
C PRO A 40 -7.42 -2.69 -1.60
N ALA A 41 -8.61 -3.17 -1.29
CA ALA A 41 -9.54 -2.50 -0.37
C ALA A 41 -9.05 -2.54 1.09
N ASN A 42 -8.54 -3.70 1.51
CA ASN A 42 -7.93 -3.87 2.84
C ASN A 42 -6.64 -3.06 2.94
N PHE A 43 -5.82 -3.08 1.89
CA PHE A 43 -4.63 -2.24 1.80
C PHE A 43 -4.99 -0.76 1.93
N SER A 44 -5.98 -0.27 1.19
CA SER A 44 -6.39 1.14 1.23
C SER A 44 -6.85 1.57 2.62
N THR A 45 -7.55 0.69 3.33
CA THR A 45 -7.98 0.94 4.71
C THR A 45 -6.79 1.01 5.67
N ALA A 46 -5.86 0.06 5.57
CA ALA A 46 -4.66 0.04 6.41
C ALA A 46 -3.72 1.21 6.11
N PHE A 47 -3.53 1.53 4.83
CA PHE A 47 -2.75 2.66 4.35
C PHE A 47 -3.32 3.99 4.86
N LYS A 48 -4.63 4.20 4.73
CA LYS A 48 -5.28 5.41 5.25
C LYS A 48 -5.19 5.52 6.76
N ARG A 49 -5.29 4.40 7.50
CA ARG A 49 -5.11 4.39 8.96
C ARG A 49 -3.69 4.80 9.37
N ARG A 50 -2.68 4.46 8.58
CA ARG A 50 -1.27 4.73 8.87
C ARG A 50 -0.81 6.11 8.43
N PHE A 51 -1.11 6.50 7.20
CA PHE A 51 -0.64 7.73 6.57
C PHE A 51 -1.67 8.87 6.62
N GLY A 52 -2.90 8.61 7.06
CA GLY A 52 -4.00 9.60 7.05
C GLY A 52 -4.58 9.90 5.67
N VAL A 53 -3.88 9.53 4.59
CA VAL A 53 -4.26 9.78 3.20
C VAL A 53 -4.61 8.49 2.47
N ALA A 54 -5.50 8.57 1.48
CA ALA A 54 -5.81 7.41 0.65
C ALA A 54 -4.66 7.14 -0.35
N PRO A 55 -4.33 5.88 -0.66
CA PRO A 55 -3.27 5.58 -1.63
C PRO A 55 -3.56 6.16 -3.03
N ARG A 56 -4.83 6.35 -3.41
CA ARG A 56 -5.23 7.10 -4.62
C ARG A 56 -4.78 8.56 -4.64
N SER A 57 -4.62 9.18 -3.47
CA SER A 57 -4.18 10.58 -3.35
C SER A 57 -2.67 10.71 -3.53
N VAL A 58 -1.92 9.67 -3.15
CA VAL A 58 -0.46 9.62 -3.27
C VAL A 58 -0.03 9.04 -4.61
N LEU A 59 -0.86 8.16 -5.19
CA LEU A 59 -0.67 7.64 -6.53
C LEU A 59 -0.59 8.82 -7.49
N ARG A 60 0.63 9.10 -7.96
CA ARG A 60 0.83 10.05 -9.04
C ARG A 60 0.10 9.47 -10.25
N THR A 61 -1.05 10.05 -10.57
CA THR A 61 -1.89 9.61 -11.69
C THR A 61 -1.13 9.83 -12.98
N ASN A 62 -0.25 8.90 -13.34
CA ASN A 62 0.34 8.81 -14.67
C ASN A 62 -0.70 8.26 -15.66
N ARG A 63 -1.97 8.69 -15.55
CA ARG A 63 -2.99 8.48 -16.57
C ARG A 63 -2.64 9.36 -17.76
N GLY A 64 -1.57 8.98 -18.46
CA GLY A 64 -1.48 9.12 -19.90
C GLY A 64 -2.38 8.06 -20.50
N GLY A 65 -3.57 8.52 -20.88
CA GLY A 65 -4.60 7.82 -21.63
C GLY A 65 -5.56 8.89 -22.12
#